data_AF-A0A1C9CJK6-F1
#
_entry.id   AF-A0A1C9CJK6-F1
#
_cell.length_a   1.000
_cell.length_b   1.000
_cell.length_c   1.000
_cell.angle_alpha   90.00
_cell.angle_beta   90.00
_cell.angle_gamma   90.00
#
_symmetry.space_group_name_H-M   'P 1'
#
loop_
_entity.id
_entity.type
_entity.pdbx_description
1 polymer ?
#
loop_
_entity_poly.entity_id
_entity_poly.type
_entity_poly.pdbx_seq_one_letter_code
_entity_poly.pdbx_strand_id
1 'polypeptide(L)' 'SLPSQNVLQIANDLENLRDLLHLLAFSKSCSLPQTSGLQKPESLDGVLEASLYSTEVEALSRLQGSLQDI' A
#
# COMPACT_ATOMS: atom_id res chain seq x y z
N SER A 1 -3.01 12.54 -6.24
CA SER A 1 -3.73 11.44 -5.55
C SER A 1 -4.94 11.06 -6.38
N LEU A 2 -5.37 9.80 -6.34
CA LEU A 2 -6.51 9.27 -7.09
C LEU A 2 -7.74 9.23 -6.17
N PRO A 3 -8.64 10.22 -6.20
CA PRO A 3 -9.71 10.28 -5.23
C PRO A 3 -10.95 9.58 -5.79
N SER A 4 -11.06 8.28 -5.53
CA SER A 4 -12.32 7.54 -5.63
C SER A 4 -12.79 7.12 -4.24
N GLN A 5 -14.09 6.96 -4.04
CA GLN A 5 -14.65 6.50 -2.76
C GLN A 5 -14.01 5.16 -2.33
N ASN A 6 -13.76 4.29 -3.30
CA ASN A 6 -13.12 3.00 -3.06
C ASN A 6 -11.66 3.18 -2.62
N VAL A 7 -10.88 4.09 -3.24
CA VAL A 7 -9.50 4.36 -2.81
C VAL A 7 -9.43 4.90 -1.38
N LEU A 8 -10.40 5.73 -0.97
CA LEU A 8 -10.48 6.19 0.42
C LEU A 8 -10.78 5.06 1.41
N GLN A 9 -11.68 4.15 1.05
CA GLN A 9 -11.99 2.97 1.87
C GLN A 9 -10.76 2.06 1.99
N ILE A 10 -10.12 1.76 0.86
CA ILE A 10 -8.89 0.96 0.82
C ILE A 10 -7.79 1.58 1.68
N ALA A 11 -7.62 2.91 1.65
CA ALA A 11 -6.65 3.59 2.49
C ALA A 11 -6.91 3.38 4.00
N ASN A 12 -8.18 3.44 4.43
CA ASN A 12 -8.56 3.12 5.81
C ASN A 12 -8.28 1.65 6.15
N ASP A 13 -8.59 0.74 5.23
CA ASP A 13 -8.35 -0.70 5.44
C ASP A 13 -6.85 -1.03 5.54
N LEU A 14 -6.00 -0.34 4.78
CA LEU A 14 -4.54 -0.49 4.87
C LEU A 14 -3.97 0.07 6.19
N GLU A 15 -4.59 1.11 6.75
CA GLU A 15 -4.24 1.59 8.10
C GLU A 15 -4.59 0.53 9.16
N ASN A 16 -5.78 -0.06 9.09
CA ASN A 16 -6.16 -1.18 9.95
C ASN A 16 -5.20 -2.37 9.83
N LEU A 17 -4.81 -2.74 8.60
CA LEU A 17 -3.85 -3.82 8.36
C LEU A 17 -2.48 -3.51 8.97
N ARG A 18 -1.99 -2.27 8.83
CA ARG A 18 -0.74 -1.82 9.44
C ARG A 18 -0.80 -1.95 10.97
N ASP A 19 -1.91 -1.58 11.59
CA ASP A 19 -2.08 -1.69 13.04
C ASP A 19 -2.08 -3.15 13.52
N LEU A 20 -2.72 -4.05 12.77
CA LEU A 20 -2.67 -5.49 13.03
C LEU A 20 -1.26 -6.06 12.94
N LEU A 21 -0.44 -5.61 11.97
CA LEU A 21 0.96 -6.02 11.86
C LEU A 21 1.78 -5.54 13.06
N HIS A 22 1.54 -4.32 13.55
CA HIS A 22 2.18 -3.82 14.78
C HIS A 22 1.76 -4.63 16.01
N LEU A 23 0.48 -4.98 16.12
CA LEU A 23 -0.02 -5.82 17.21
C LEU A 23 0.62 -7.23 17.18
N LEU A 24 0.74 -7.82 15.99
CA LEU A 24 1.43 -9.10 15.80
C LEU A 24 2.90 -9.01 16.22
N ALA A 25 3.61 -7.97 15.79
CA ALA A 25 5.00 -7.76 16.16
C ALA A 25 5.17 -7.59 17.68
N PHE A 26 4.29 -6.81 18.31
CA PHE A 26 4.25 -6.64 19.75
C PHE A 26 4.06 -7.98 20.47
N SER A 27 3.09 -8.80 20.02
CA SER A 27 2.86 -10.14 20.60
C SER A 27 4.05 -11.08 20.46
N LYS A 28 4.90 -10.87 19.45
CA LYS A 28 6.13 -11.63 19.20
C LYS A 28 7.37 -11.01 19.83
N SER A 29 7.21 -9.95 20.63
CA SER A 29 8.33 -9.19 21.23
C SER A 29 9.35 -8.70 20.20
N CYS A 30 8.90 -8.36 18.98
CA CYS A 30 9.74 -7.77 17.93
C CYS A 30 9.30 -6.34 17.60
N SER A 31 10.25 -5.54 17.11
CA SER A 31 10.01 -4.16 16.67
C SER A 31 9.86 -4.10 15.16
N LEU A 32 8.86 -3.38 14.67
CA LEU A 32 8.79 -2.98 13.27
C LEU A 32 9.55 -1.65 13.07
N PRO A 33 10.55 -1.58 12.17
CA PRO A 33 11.23 -0.33 11.88
C PRO A 33 10.26 0.66 11.23
N GLN A 34 10.45 1.95 11.51
CA GLN A 34 9.66 3.00 10.88
C GLN A 34 9.91 2.99 9.36
N THR A 35 8.84 2.95 8.58
CA THR A 35 8.94 3.00 7.13
C THR A 35 9.28 4.42 6.69
N SER A 36 10.16 4.53 5.69
CA SER A 36 10.43 5.81 5.05
C SER A 36 9.31 6.12 4.07
N GLY A 37 8.71 7.31 4.20
CA GLY A 37 7.77 7.80 3.19
C GLY A 37 8.48 8.10 1.87
N LEU A 38 7.77 7.93 0.76
CA LEU A 38 8.23 8.39 -0.55
C LEU A 38 8.22 9.91 -0.58
N GLN A 39 9.36 10.52 -0.92
CA GLN A 39 9.48 11.98 -1.03
C GLN A 39 8.76 12.55 -2.26
N LYS A 40 8.66 11.76 -3.33
CA LYS A 40 8.14 12.17 -4.63
C LYS A 40 7.38 11.04 -5.32
N PRO A 41 6.09 11.21 -5.66
CA PRO A 41 5.30 10.20 -6.35
C PRO A 41 5.91 9.77 -7.69
N GLU A 42 6.64 10.65 -8.37
CA GLU A 42 7.25 10.42 -9.69
C GLU A 42 8.30 9.30 -9.66
N SER A 43 8.81 8.96 -8.49
CA SER A 43 9.68 7.78 -8.31
C SER A 43 8.94 6.45 -8.54
N LEU A 44 7.61 6.46 -8.59
CA LEU A 44 6.76 5.31 -8.88
C LEU A 44 6.34 5.22 -10.36
N ASP A 45 6.56 6.26 -11.16
CA ASP A 45 6.09 6.32 -12.56
C ASP A 45 6.63 5.12 -13.36
N GLY A 46 7.92 4.78 -13.23
CA GLY A 46 8.49 3.61 -13.92
C GLY A 46 7.90 2.25 -13.50
N VAL A 47 7.25 2.18 -12.33
CA VAL A 47 6.62 0.96 -11.80
C VAL A 47 5.13 0.91 -12.17
N LEU A 48 4.47 2.07 -12.24
CA LEU A 48 3.03 2.19 -12.45
C LEU A 48 2.63 2.46 -13.91
N GLU A 49 3.56 2.86 -14.77
CA GLU A 49 3.34 3.08 -16.21
C GLU A 49 3.57 1.80 -17.05
N ALA A 50 3.59 0.62 -16.41
CA ALA A 50 3.97 -0.64 -17.05
C ALA A 50 2.89 -1.22 -18.00
N SER A 51 1.71 -0.62 -18.14
CA SER A 51 0.59 -1.21 -18.89
C SER A 51 -0.28 -0.20 -19.65
N LEU A 52 -1.16 -0.71 -20.52
CA LEU A 52 -2.17 0.05 -21.26
C LEU A 52 -3.31 0.60 -20.36
N TYR A 53 -3.28 0.28 -19.07
CA TYR A 53 -4.31 0.66 -18.10
C TYR A 53 -3.96 1.97 -17.38
N SER A 54 -4.96 2.56 -16.71
CA SER A 54 -4.69 3.75 -15.90
C SER A 54 -3.77 3.42 -14.72
N THR A 55 -3.01 4.42 -14.28
CA THR A 55 -2.16 4.34 -13.08
C THR A 55 -2.94 3.87 -11.84
N GLU A 56 -4.25 4.16 -11.75
CA GLU A 56 -5.13 3.68 -10.68
C GLU A 56 -5.32 2.16 -10.73
N VAL A 57 -5.61 1.61 -11.91
CA VAL A 57 -5.80 0.17 -12.07
C VAL A 57 -4.50 -0.56 -11.80
N GLU A 58 -3.37 -0.09 -12.33
CA GLU A 58 -2.06 -0.71 -12.08
C GLU A 58 -1.69 -0.69 -10.59
N ALA A 59 -1.91 0.45 -9.90
CA ALA A 59 -1.65 0.55 -8.47
C ALA A 59 -2.53 -0.40 -7.65
N LEU A 60 -3.83 -0.49 -7.97
CA LEU A 60 -4.76 -1.37 -7.28
C LEU A 60 -4.50 -2.86 -7.56
N SER A 61 -4.12 -3.22 -8.79
CA SER A 61 -3.74 -4.60 -9.15
C SER A 61 -2.48 -5.04 -8.41
N ARG A 62 -1.47 -4.17 -8.29
CA ARG A 62 -0.25 -4.46 -7.52
C ARG A 62 -0.51 -4.57 -6.03
N LEU A 63 -1.36 -3.69 -5.50
CA LEU A 63 -1.80 -3.77 -4.12
C LEU A 63 -2.51 -5.10 -3.85
N GLN A 64 -3.42 -5.52 -4.74
CA GLN A 64 -4.12 -6.79 -4.63
C GLN A 64 -3.14 -7.98 -4.61
N GLY A 65 -2.16 -8.01 -5.52
CA GLY A 65 -1.14 -9.05 -5.51
C GLY A 65 -0.34 -9.08 -4.21
N SER A 66 0.07 -7.91 -3.72
CA SER A 66 0.80 -7.80 -2.44
C SER A 66 -0.04 -8.29 -1.24
N LEU A 67 -1.35 -8.02 -1.24
CA LEU A 67 -2.26 -8.50 -0.19
C LEU A 67 -2.52 -10.01 -0.27
N GLN A 68 -2.39 -10.63 -1.44
CA GLN A 68 -2.50 -12.09 -1.60
C GLN A 68 -1.24 -12.83 -1.14
N ASP A 69 -0.09 -12.16 -1.14
CA ASP A 69 1.20 -12.72 -0.72
C ASP A 69 1.43 -12.67 0.81
N ILE A 70 0.61 -11.90 1.55
CA ILE A 70 0.63 -11.79 3.02
C ILE A 70 -0.12 -12.96 3.66
#